data_AF-A0A0K2RV06-F1
#
_entry.id   AF-A0A0K2RV06-F1
#
_cell.length_a   1.000
_cell.length_b   1.000
_cell.length_c   1.000
_cell.angle_alpha   90.00
_cell.angle_beta   90.00
_cell.angle_gamma   90.00
#
_symmetry.space_group_name_H-M   'P 1'
#
loop_
_entity.id
_entity.type
_entity.pdbx_description
1 polymer ?
#
loop_
_entity_poly.entity_id
_entity_poly.type
_entity_poly.pdbx_seq_one_letter_code
_entity_poly.pdbx_strand_id
1 'polypeptide(L)'
;MRTTFDRKTGLGFVGAFGGHGVTASNISGRTMRDLILGHSTDLTSLPWVGHYSRDWEPEPLRFIASTLIHKTLASADAYEERTGKPAKRVQLVAPFLPPH
;
A
#
# COMPACT_ATOMS: atom_id res chain seq x y z
N MET A 1 7.93 2.71 5.28
CA MET A 1 8.40 4.10 5.47
C MET A 1 9.19 4.49 4.24
N ARG A 2 9.05 5.74 3.77
CA ARG A 2 9.83 6.31 2.66
C ARG A 2 10.51 7.59 3.15
N THR A 3 11.82 7.71 2.95
CA THR A 3 12.61 8.93 3.20
C THR A 3 13.41 9.24 1.94
N THR A 4 13.10 10.33 1.24
CA THR A 4 13.78 10.75 0.01
C THR A 4 14.19 12.22 0.13
N PHE A 5 15.38 12.57 -0.35
CA PHE A 5 15.87 13.94 -0.40
C PHE A 5 16.59 14.16 -1.73
N ASP A 6 16.16 15.17 -2.49
CA ASP A 6 16.80 15.58 -3.72
C ASP A 6 17.68 16.81 -3.46
N ARG A 7 19.00 16.62 -3.58
CA ARG A 7 19.99 17.68 -3.35
C ARG A 7 19.92 18.80 -4.40
N LYS A 8 19.43 18.52 -5.61
CA LYS A 8 19.36 19.52 -6.69
C LYS A 8 18.22 20.50 -6.48
N THR A 9 17.07 19.98 -6.02
CA THR A 9 15.87 20.79 -5.78
C THR A 9 15.72 21.24 -4.33
N GLY A 10 16.44 20.62 -3.39
CA GLY A 10 16.31 20.85 -1.95
C GLY A 10 15.03 20.25 -1.36
N LEU A 11 14.27 19.47 -2.14
CA LEU A 11 13.01 18.87 -1.72
C LEU A 11 13.23 17.53 -1.03
N GLY A 12 12.50 17.32 0.06
CA GLY A 12 12.50 16.06 0.78
C GLY A 12 11.11 15.58 1.12
N PHE A 13 10.92 14.26 1.13
CA PHE A 13 9.68 13.60 1.52
C PHE A 13 9.97 12.51 2.55
N VAL A 14 9.13 12.48 3.58
CA VAL A 14 9.21 11.55 4.70
C VAL A 14 7.78 11.11 5.03
N GLY A 15 7.49 9.81 4.95
CA GLY A 15 6.12 9.32 5.15
C GLY A 15 5.95 7.80 5.08
N ALA A 16 4.70 7.35 4.97
CA ALA A 16 4.31 5.92 4.97
C ALA A 16 4.75 5.16 6.24
N PHE A 17 4.43 5.74 7.40
CA PHE A 17 4.68 5.19 8.73
C PHE A 17 3.54 4.27 9.19
N GLY A 18 3.27 3.16 8.48
CA GLY A 18 2.20 2.24 8.85
C GLY A 18 2.35 1.76 10.30
N GLY A 19 1.34 1.98 11.15
CA GLY A 19 1.21 1.46 12.52
C GLY A 19 2.25 1.90 13.57
N HIS A 20 3.41 2.42 13.15
CA HIS A 20 4.58 2.70 14.00
C HIS A 20 5.01 4.18 13.91
N GLY A 21 4.04 5.10 13.99
CA GLY A 21 4.22 6.52 13.70
C GLY A 21 5.33 7.22 14.49
N VAL A 22 5.45 6.99 15.80
CA VAL A 22 6.40 7.71 16.67
C VAL A 22 7.85 7.29 16.40
N THR A 23 8.12 5.98 16.47
CA THR A 23 9.47 5.45 16.21
C THR A 23 9.91 5.74 14.78
N ALA A 24 9.01 5.55 13.81
CA ALA A 24 9.30 5.84 12.42
C ALA A 24 9.59 7.33 12.21
N SER A 25 8.76 8.24 12.74
CA SER A 25 8.99 9.68 12.57
C SER A 25 10.34 10.14 13.16
N ASN A 26 10.74 9.60 14.32
CA ASN A 26 12.03 9.91 14.93
C ASN A 26 13.22 9.42 14.07
N ILE A 27 13.18 8.18 13.59
CA ILE A 27 14.23 7.63 12.72
C ILE A 27 14.31 8.43 11.42
N SER A 28 13.17 8.71 10.78
CA SER A 28 13.10 9.50 9.55
C SER A 28 13.63 10.92 9.72
N GLY A 29 13.35 11.59 10.84
CA GLY A 29 13.83 12.95 11.09
C GLY A 29 15.36 13.00 11.20
N ARG A 30 15.96 12.02 11.89
CA ARG A 30 17.41 11.88 11.99
C ARG A 30 18.05 11.57 10.65
N THR A 31 17.45 10.63 9.90
CA THR A 31 17.89 10.33 8.53
C THR A 31 17.80 11.57 7.62
N MET A 32 16.71 12.34 7.67
CA MET A 32 16.52 13.52 6.84
C MET A 32 17.55 14.62 7.17
N ARG A 33 17.82 14.85 8.46
CA ARG A 33 18.88 15.75 8.89
C ARG A 33 20.22 15.36 8.27
N ASP A 34 20.60 14.09 8.37
CA ASP A 34 21.89 13.62 7.86
C ASP A 34 21.97 13.73 6.33
N LEU A 35 20.86 13.45 5.62
CA LEU A 35 20.76 13.68 4.18
C LEU A 35 20.96 15.14 3.79
N ILE A 36 20.28 16.07 4.49
CA ILE A 36 20.39 17.52 4.27
C ILE A 36 21.83 17.99 4.51
N LEU A 37 22.43 17.58 5.63
CA LEU A 37 23.79 17.97 6.02
C LEU A 37 24.88 17.27 5.20
N GLY A 38 24.54 16.27 4.39
CA GLY A 38 25.53 15.54 3.60
C GLY A 38 26.34 14.52 4.40
N HIS A 39 25.85 14.13 5.58
CA HIS A 39 26.52 13.14 6.42
C HIS A 39 26.15 11.73 5.96
N SER A 40 27.16 10.87 5.81
CA SER A 40 26.96 9.43 5.58
C SER A 40 26.95 8.72 6.93
N THR A 41 25.76 8.30 7.38
CA THR A 41 25.55 7.58 8.63
C THR A 41 24.81 6.27 8.39
N ASP A 42 24.82 5.36 9.37
CA ASP A 42 24.06 4.10 9.33
C ASP A 42 22.57 4.31 9.07
N LEU A 43 22.03 5.49 9.42
CA LEU A 43 20.64 5.85 9.18
C LEU A 43 20.37 6.23 7.71
N THR A 44 21.38 6.71 6.99
CA THR A 44 21.29 7.07 5.57
C THR A 44 21.51 5.89 4.62
N SER A 45 22.08 4.78 5.12
CA SER A 45 22.28 3.53 4.37
C SER A 45 21.10 2.55 4.48
N LEU A 46 20.06 2.90 5.26
CA LEU A 46 18.90 2.05 5.44
C LEU A 46 18.14 1.85 4.11
N PRO A 47 17.60 0.64 3.85
CA PRO A 47 17.13 0.25 2.52
C PRO A 47 15.89 1.01 2.02
N TRP A 48 15.22 1.76 2.90
CA TRP A 48 14.07 2.60 2.56
C TRP A 48 14.44 4.07 2.26
N VAL A 49 15.72 4.42 2.39
CA VAL A 49 16.25 5.75 2.06
C VAL A 49 16.53 5.83 0.57
N GLY A 50 15.97 6.83 -0.12
CA GLY A 50 16.13 6.97 -1.58
C GLY A 50 15.41 5.90 -2.39
N HIS A 51 14.64 5.00 -1.76
CA HIS A 51 13.92 3.96 -2.47
C HIS A 51 12.77 4.56 -3.29
N TYR A 52 12.85 4.38 -4.60
CA TYR A 52 11.76 4.65 -5.53
C TYR A 52 11.04 3.33 -5.80
N SER A 53 9.84 3.17 -5.26
CA SER A 53 8.95 2.09 -5.68
C SER A 53 8.58 2.34 -7.14
N ARG A 54 8.80 1.35 -8.02
CA ARG A 54 8.46 1.45 -9.44
C ARG A 54 6.97 1.73 -9.57
N ASP A 55 6.60 2.63 -10.48
CA ASP A 55 5.20 2.87 -10.83
C ASP A 55 4.59 1.53 -11.27
N TRP A 56 3.68 1.01 -10.46
CA TRP A 56 3.05 -0.29 -10.68
C TRP A 56 1.87 -0.11 -11.61
N GLU A 57 1.96 -0.70 -12.81
CA GLU A 57 1.03 -0.67 -13.95
C GLU A 57 0.55 0.73 -14.39
N PRO A 58 0.67 1.08 -15.69
CA PRO A 58 0.22 2.38 -16.17
C PRO A 58 -1.27 2.57 -15.90
N GLU A 59 -1.61 3.67 -15.22
CA GLU A 59 -2.99 4.15 -15.20
C GLU A 59 -3.39 4.47 -16.65
N PRO A 60 -4.51 3.92 -17.18
CA PRO A 60 -5.79 3.68 -16.51
C PRO A 60 -6.13 2.23 -16.11
N LEU A 61 -5.30 1.23 -16.45
CA LEU A 61 -5.66 -0.19 -16.29
C LEU A 61 -5.90 -0.59 -14.84
N ARG A 62 -5.04 -0.14 -13.94
CA ARG A 62 -5.15 -0.39 -12.49
C ARG A 62 -6.47 0.13 -11.92
N PHE A 63 -6.90 1.31 -12.35
CA PHE A 63 -8.16 1.92 -11.94
C PHE A 63 -9.37 1.16 -12.48
N ILE A 64 -9.33 0.74 -13.74
CA ILE A 64 -10.39 -0.06 -14.35
C ILE A 64 -10.52 -1.40 -13.63
N ALA A 65 -9.39 -2.08 -13.37
CA ALA A 65 -9.37 -3.36 -12.67
C ALA A 65 -9.93 -3.24 -11.25
N SER A 66 -9.48 -2.26 -10.45
CA SER A 66 -9.98 -2.07 -9.09
C SER A 66 -11.47 -1.72 -9.09
N THR A 67 -11.92 -0.84 -9.98
CA THR A 67 -13.33 -0.45 -10.11
C THR A 67 -14.21 -1.64 -10.51
N LEU A 68 -13.73 -2.50 -11.42
CA LEU A 68 -14.46 -3.69 -11.85
C LEU A 68 -14.61 -4.70 -10.71
N ILE A 69 -13.55 -4.93 -9.94
CA ILE A 69 -13.57 -5.82 -8.77
C ILE A 69 -14.57 -5.28 -7.72
N HIS A 70 -14.51 -3.99 -7.39
CA HIS A 70 -15.45 -3.40 -6.43
C HIS A 70 -16.90 -3.48 -6.92
N LYS A 71 -17.16 -3.19 -8.20
CA LYS A 71 -18.52 -3.27 -8.76
C LYS A 71 -19.07 -4.69 -8.81
N THR A 72 -18.23 -5.69 -9.11
CA THR A 72 -18.65 -7.09 -9.15
C THR A 72 -18.99 -7.61 -7.76
N LEU A 73 -18.18 -7.27 -6.75
CA LEU A 73 -18.48 -7.59 -5.35
C LEU A 73 -19.77 -6.90 -4.87
N ALA A 74 -19.88 -5.58 -5.07
CA ALA A 74 -21.08 -4.83 -4.68
C ALA A 74 -22.36 -5.34 -5.40
N SER A 75 -22.24 -5.79 -6.65
CA SER A 75 -23.35 -6.39 -7.39
C SER A 75 -23.72 -7.78 -6.86
N ALA A 76 -22.75 -8.57 -6.39
CA ALA A 76 -23.02 -9.86 -5.77
C ALA A 76 -23.78 -9.68 -4.45
N ASP A 77 -23.33 -8.72 -3.63
CA ASP A 77 -23.98 -8.38 -2.36
C ASP A 77 -25.42 -7.89 -2.58
N ALA A 78 -25.64 -6.98 -3.54
CA ALA A 78 -26.98 -6.46 -3.86
C ALA A 78 -27.93 -7.55 -4.43
N TYR A 79 -27.38 -8.57 -5.08
CA TYR A 79 -28.17 -9.71 -5.56
C TYR A 79 -28.56 -10.65 -4.41
N GLU A 80 -27.66 -10.90 -3.46
CA GLU A 80 -27.95 -11.69 -2.26
C GLU A 80 -28.98 -10.98 -1.36
N GLU A 81 -28.87 -9.66 -1.20
CA GLU A 81 -29.80 -8.85 -0.40
C GLU A 81 -31.21 -8.76 -1.02
N ARG A 82 -31.32 -8.64 -2.36
CA ARG A 82 -32.63 -8.60 -3.04
C ARG A 82 -33.35 -9.94 -3.12
N THR A 83 -32.60 -11.04 -3.18
CA THR A 83 -33.19 -12.35 -3.51
C THR A 83 -33.40 -13.22 -2.28
N GLY A 84 -32.79 -12.89 -1.13
CA GLY A 84 -32.97 -13.59 0.15
C GLY A 84 -32.62 -15.08 0.09
N LYS A 85 -31.90 -15.51 -0.94
CA LYS A 85 -31.47 -16.89 -1.19
C LYS A 85 -29.96 -16.88 -1.28
N PRO A 86 -29.24 -17.67 -0.48
CA PRO A 86 -27.78 -17.77 -0.60
C PRO A 86 -27.45 -18.17 -2.04
N ALA A 87 -26.50 -17.46 -2.65
CA ALA A 87 -26.14 -17.69 -4.04
C ALA A 87 -25.79 -19.18 -4.23
N LYS A 88 -26.30 -19.79 -5.32
CA LYS A 88 -25.96 -21.17 -5.73
C LYS A 88 -24.44 -21.42 -5.86
N ARG A 89 -23.61 -20.37 -5.80
CA ARG A 89 -22.15 -20.45 -5.76
C ARG A 89 -21.59 -21.07 -4.47
N VAL A 90 -22.37 -21.14 -3.38
CA VAL A 90 -21.98 -21.88 -2.17
C VAL A 90 -21.82 -23.39 -2.46
N GLN A 91 -22.60 -23.96 -3.39
CA GLN A 91 -22.41 -25.36 -3.82
C GLN A 91 -21.12 -25.58 -4.61
N LEU A 92 -20.55 -24.53 -5.21
CA LEU A 92 -19.33 -24.61 -6.01
C LEU A 92 -18.07 -24.56 -5.14
N VAL A 93 -18.15 -23.96 -3.95
CA VAL A 93 -17.06 -23.86 -2.96
C VAL A 93 -17.16 -24.93 -1.87
N ALA A 94 -18.29 -25.65 -1.80
CA ALA A 94 -18.50 -26.79 -0.90
C ALA A 94 -17.36 -27.84 -0.89
N PRO A 95 -16.68 -28.16 -2.01
CA PRO A 95 -15.56 -29.12 -2.00
C PRO A 95 -14.29 -28.61 -1.30
N PHE A 96 -14.16 -27.31 -1.03
CA PHE A 96 -12.96 -26.68 -0.48
C PHE A 96 -13.12 -26.18 0.96
N LEU A 97 -14.31 -26.33 1.54
CA LEU A 97 -14.56 -26.03 2.94
C LEU A 97 -14.09 -27.21 3.80
N PRO A 98 -13.30 -26.97 4.86
CA PRO A 98 -12.85 -28.02 5.75
C PRO A 98 -14.06 -28.67 6.47
N PRO A 99 -14.05 -30.00 6.65
CA PRO A 99 -15.10 -30.68 7.42
C PRO A 99 -15.07 -30.20 8.88
N HIS A 100 -16.25 -30.05 9.47
CA HIS A 100 -16.44 -29.79 10.89
C HIS A 100 -15.96 -30.95 11.77
#